data_AF-A0A521YRX7-F1
#
_entry.id   AF-A0A521YRX7-F1
#
_cell.length_a   1.000
_cell.length_b   1.000
_cell.length_c   1.000
_cell.angle_alpha   90.00
_cell.angle_beta   90.00
_cell.angle_gamma   90.00
#
_symmetry.space_group_name_H-M   'P 1'
#
loop_
_entity.id
_entity.type
_entity.pdbx_description
1 polymer ?
#
loop_
_entity_poly.entity_id
_entity_poly.type
_entity_poly.pdbx_seq_one_letter_code
_entity_poly.pdbx_strand_id
1 'polypeptide(L)'
;MRRFIAFAILLAASAASPARTFESCVSLENSADIARLVHELDSLKMAHRVGRAMVCVDGDDGSAFSAVLSKLFADPSRRRHLEIPRTPSGVAAESFTFYDTAMQAALEATLRRKGIWFAKDASGTLWYEVTSEAVVGQEIFGIAESRGSNQRSDPTVETDARKSGARGAP
;
A
#
# COMPACT_ATOMS: atom_id res chain seq x y z
N MET A 1 -16.81 -24.13 -55.37
CA MET A 1 -17.54 -23.77 -54.13
C MET A 1 -16.55 -23.20 -53.13
N ARG A 2 -16.53 -21.87 -52.95
CA ARG A 2 -15.60 -21.16 -52.05
C ARG A 2 -16.29 -20.98 -50.69
N ARG A 3 -15.70 -21.51 -49.62
CA ARG A 3 -16.16 -21.27 -48.23
C ARG A 3 -15.36 -20.08 -47.67
N PHE A 4 -16.06 -19.00 -47.35
CA PHE A 4 -15.52 -17.86 -46.61
C PHE A 4 -15.48 -18.24 -45.12
N ILE A 5 -14.28 -18.25 -44.53
CA ILE A 5 -14.09 -18.38 -43.08
C ILE A 5 -14.18 -16.98 -42.50
N ALA A 6 -15.28 -16.70 -41.80
CA ALA A 6 -15.46 -15.49 -41.02
C ALA A 6 -14.61 -15.60 -39.75
N PHE A 7 -13.54 -14.79 -39.66
CA PHE A 7 -12.74 -14.66 -38.46
C PHE A 7 -13.51 -13.82 -37.44
N ALA A 8 -13.92 -14.44 -36.35
CA ALA A 8 -14.58 -13.78 -35.23
C ALA A 8 -13.61 -12.79 -34.56
N ILE A 9 -14.03 -11.53 -34.51
CA ILE A 9 -13.35 -10.45 -33.80
C ILE A 9 -13.46 -10.75 -32.31
N LEU A 10 -12.36 -11.20 -31.69
CA LEU A 10 -12.19 -11.22 -30.25
C LEU A 10 -12.16 -9.76 -29.77
N LEU A 11 -13.32 -9.29 -29.31
CA LEU A 11 -13.42 -8.09 -28.47
C LEU A 11 -12.63 -8.37 -27.19
N ALA A 12 -11.37 -7.92 -27.17
CA ALA A 12 -10.68 -7.67 -25.93
C ALA A 12 -11.43 -6.53 -25.23
N ALA A 13 -12.38 -6.90 -24.37
CA ALA A 13 -12.88 -6.00 -23.34
C ALA A 13 -11.69 -5.71 -22.43
N SER A 14 -10.91 -4.68 -22.81
CA SER A 14 -9.92 -4.07 -21.95
C SER A 14 -10.65 -3.70 -20.68
N ALA A 15 -10.43 -4.51 -19.64
CA ALA A 15 -10.88 -4.25 -18.29
C ALA A 15 -10.43 -2.83 -17.95
N ALA A 16 -11.35 -1.87 -18.06
CA ALA A 16 -11.20 -0.58 -17.46
C ALA A 16 -11.03 -0.89 -15.98
N SER A 17 -9.79 -0.86 -15.51
CA SER A 17 -9.51 -0.94 -14.09
C SER A 17 -10.37 0.17 -13.48
N PRO A 18 -11.34 -0.13 -12.60
CA PRO A 18 -12.11 0.92 -11.97
C PRO A 18 -11.11 1.89 -11.40
N ALA A 19 -11.26 3.17 -11.76
CA ALA A 19 -10.47 4.23 -11.17
C ALA A 19 -10.47 4.00 -9.66
N ARG A 20 -9.27 3.88 -9.07
CA ARG A 20 -9.11 3.54 -7.66
C ARG A 20 -9.81 4.62 -6.85
N THR A 21 -11.00 4.32 -6.34
CA THR A 21 -11.71 5.25 -5.47
C THR A 21 -11.03 5.16 -4.10
N PHE A 22 -10.35 6.23 -3.72
CA PHE A 22 -9.96 6.40 -2.33
C PHE A 22 -11.23 6.68 -1.54
N GLU A 23 -11.38 5.97 -0.44
CA GLU A 23 -12.44 6.18 0.53
C GLU A 23 -11.97 7.23 1.52
N SER A 24 -12.91 8.08 1.90
CA SER A 24 -12.68 9.08 2.94
C SER A 24 -12.94 8.41 4.28
N CYS A 25 -11.89 8.24 5.09
CA CYS A 25 -11.94 7.52 6.34
C CYS A 25 -11.61 8.42 7.53
N VAL A 26 -12.20 8.11 8.68
CA VAL A 26 -11.81 8.69 9.96
C VAL A 26 -11.45 7.59 10.93
N SER A 27 -10.33 7.76 11.64
CA SER A 27 -10.03 6.96 12.82
C SER A 27 -10.55 7.68 14.07
N LEU A 28 -11.26 6.93 14.91
CA LEU A 28 -11.81 7.39 16.19
C LEU A 28 -11.32 6.45 17.30
N GLU A 29 -10.87 7.00 18.41
CA GLU A 29 -10.30 6.22 19.53
C GLU A 29 -11.38 5.54 20.39
N ASN A 30 -12.61 6.07 20.36
CA ASN A 30 -13.69 5.63 21.23
C ASN A 30 -14.83 4.96 20.45
N SER A 31 -15.22 3.75 20.87
CA SER A 31 -16.34 3.00 20.29
C SER A 31 -17.69 3.74 20.36
N ALA A 32 -17.90 4.57 21.38
CA ALA A 32 -19.11 5.40 21.49
C ALA A 32 -19.18 6.48 20.40
N ASP A 33 -18.02 7.06 20.06
CA ASP A 33 -17.93 8.04 18.96
C ASP A 33 -18.19 7.36 17.61
N ILE A 34 -17.67 6.13 17.42
CA ILE A 34 -17.94 5.32 16.22
C ILE A 34 -19.44 5.06 16.08
N ALA A 35 -20.11 4.60 17.14
CA ALA A 35 -21.55 4.33 17.11
C ALA A 35 -22.37 5.58 16.80
N ARG A 36 -22.00 6.73 17.38
CA ARG A 36 -22.64 8.02 17.12
C ARG A 36 -22.47 8.46 15.66
N LEU A 37 -21.28 8.28 15.10
CA LEU A 37 -21.00 8.60 13.71
C LEU A 37 -21.82 7.71 12.78
N VAL A 38 -21.78 6.39 12.98
CA VAL A 38 -22.56 5.41 12.19
C VAL A 38 -24.04 5.75 12.19
N HIS A 39 -24.60 6.08 13.36
CA HIS A 39 -26.00 6.48 13.47
C HIS A 39 -26.34 7.72 12.60
N GLU A 40 -25.48 8.74 12.60
CA GLU A 40 -25.69 9.92 11.77
C GLU A 40 -25.57 9.58 10.27
N LEU A 41 -24.60 8.74 9.88
CA LEU A 41 -24.43 8.29 8.49
C LEU A 41 -25.63 7.49 7.99
N ASP A 42 -26.15 6.59 8.82
CA ASP A 42 -27.38 5.85 8.55
C ASP A 42 -28.58 6.78 8.35
N SER A 43 -28.71 7.81 9.21
CA SER A 43 -29.79 8.79 9.11
C SER A 43 -29.75 9.58 7.79
N LEU A 44 -28.55 9.78 7.25
CA LEU A 44 -28.28 10.45 5.98
C LEU A 44 -28.28 9.50 4.77
N LYS A 45 -28.47 8.19 5.00
CA LYS A 45 -28.38 7.13 3.99
C LYS A 45 -27.04 7.12 3.23
N MET A 46 -25.96 7.46 3.92
CA MET A 46 -24.62 7.47 3.36
C MET A 46 -24.00 6.07 3.47
N ALA A 47 -23.53 5.54 2.35
CA ALA A 47 -22.89 4.24 2.31
C ALA A 47 -21.55 4.31 3.07
N HIS A 48 -21.35 3.39 4.01
CA HIS A 48 -20.16 3.40 4.85
C HIS A 48 -19.71 2.00 5.25
N ARG A 49 -18.44 1.88 5.60
CA ARG A 49 -17.82 0.66 6.16
C ARG A 49 -17.22 0.97 7.52
N VAL A 50 -17.41 0.07 8.47
CA VAL A 50 -16.80 0.13 9.80
C VAL A 50 -15.70 -0.93 9.90
N GLY A 51 -14.48 -0.49 10.22
CA GLY A 51 -13.35 -1.33 10.64
C GLY A 51 -13.10 -1.19 12.14
N ARG A 52 -12.01 -1.78 12.66
CA ARG A 52 -11.72 -1.84 14.12
C ARG A 52 -11.90 -0.50 14.86
N ALA A 53 -11.33 0.56 14.31
CA ALA A 53 -11.41 1.92 14.87
C ALA A 53 -11.63 2.98 13.78
N MET A 54 -12.10 2.56 12.61
CA MET A 54 -12.21 3.42 11.43
C MET A 54 -13.59 3.34 10.82
N VAL A 55 -14.11 4.49 10.39
CA VAL A 55 -15.32 4.59 9.58
C VAL A 55 -14.94 5.21 8.25
N CYS A 56 -15.28 4.55 7.16
CA CYS A 56 -14.96 4.96 5.80
C CYS A 56 -16.24 5.17 4.99
N VAL A 57 -16.24 6.17 4.13
CA VAL A 57 -17.29 6.43 3.13
C VAL A 57 -16.69 6.45 1.73
N ASP A 58 -17.54 6.34 0.71
CA ASP A 58 -17.13 6.57 -0.67
C ASP A 58 -16.49 7.95 -0.87
N GLY A 59 -15.46 8.04 -1.73
CA GLY A 59 -14.77 9.31 -2.00
C GLY A 59 -15.70 10.42 -2.48
N ASP A 60 -16.74 10.05 -3.23
CA ASP A 60 -17.78 10.98 -3.71
C ASP A 60 -18.58 11.61 -2.55
N ASP A 61 -18.71 10.90 -1.43
CA ASP A 61 -19.37 11.38 -0.21
C ASP A 61 -18.41 12.13 0.74
N GLY A 62 -17.13 12.23 0.42
CA GLY A 62 -16.09 12.75 1.32
C GLY A 62 -16.35 14.17 1.85
N SER A 63 -16.94 15.04 1.03
CA SER A 63 -17.32 16.40 1.45
C SER A 63 -18.45 16.39 2.49
N ALA A 64 -19.52 15.62 2.23
CA ALA A 64 -20.63 15.48 3.14
C ALA A 64 -20.20 14.78 4.45
N PHE A 65 -19.32 13.78 4.35
CA PHE A 65 -18.72 13.12 5.49
C PHE A 65 -17.89 14.08 6.36
N SER A 66 -17.04 14.92 5.75
CA SER A 66 -16.29 15.95 6.47
C SER A 66 -17.20 16.94 7.23
N ALA A 67 -18.34 17.30 6.65
CA ALA A 67 -19.34 18.13 7.30
C ALA A 67 -19.97 17.42 8.52
N VAL A 68 -20.34 16.14 8.39
CA VAL A 68 -20.84 15.30 9.50
C VAL A 68 -19.81 15.22 10.61
N LEU A 69 -18.54 14.94 10.28
CA LEU A 69 -17.46 14.89 11.26
C LEU A 69 -17.30 16.21 11.99
N SER A 70 -17.46 17.35 11.31
CA SER A 70 -17.32 18.69 11.92
C SER A 70 -18.50 19.06 12.80
N LYS A 71 -19.69 18.55 12.48
CA LYS A 71 -20.87 18.68 13.34
C LYS A 71 -20.76 17.83 14.61
N LEU A 72 -20.29 16.58 14.49
CA LEU A 72 -20.26 15.63 15.62
C LEU A 72 -19.03 15.81 16.53
N PHE A 73 -17.89 16.14 15.93
CA PHE A 73 -16.59 16.21 16.60
C PHE A 73 -15.97 17.59 16.34
N ALA A 74 -16.36 18.56 17.17
CA ALA A 74 -15.87 19.94 17.09
C ALA A 74 -14.36 20.05 17.33
N ASP A 75 -13.79 19.12 18.11
CA ASP A 75 -12.35 19.04 18.33
C ASP A 75 -11.68 18.20 17.24
N PRO A 76 -10.88 18.83 16.35
CA PRO A 76 -10.21 18.12 15.26
C PRO A 76 -9.11 17.17 15.75
N SER A 77 -8.58 17.33 16.96
CA SER A 77 -7.56 16.44 17.50
C SER A 77 -8.08 15.03 17.77
N ARG A 78 -9.41 14.89 17.93
CA ARG A 78 -10.09 13.61 18.18
C ARG A 78 -10.40 12.82 16.91
N ARG A 79 -10.08 13.36 15.74
CA ARG A 79 -10.37 12.75 14.44
C ARG A 79 -9.13 12.77 13.57
N ARG A 80 -8.67 11.59 13.16
CA ARG A 80 -7.61 11.48 12.16
C ARG A 80 -8.24 11.14 10.82
N HIS A 81 -8.24 12.11 9.90
CA HIS A 81 -8.68 11.89 8.52
C HIS A 81 -7.64 11.07 7.77
N LEU A 82 -8.10 10.06 7.05
CA LEU A 82 -7.28 9.14 6.28
C LEU A 82 -7.95 8.93 4.92
N GLU A 83 -7.18 9.02 3.84
CA GLU A 83 -7.62 8.54 2.53
C GLU A 83 -7.12 7.11 2.38
N ILE A 84 -8.04 6.15 2.36
CA ILE A 84 -7.71 4.73 2.28
C ILE A 84 -8.21 4.21 0.94
N PRO A 85 -7.38 3.55 0.13
CA PRO A 85 -7.84 3.03 -1.16
C PRO A 85 -8.86 1.91 -0.97
N ARG A 86 -9.92 1.93 -1.77
CA ARG A 86 -10.85 0.80 -1.86
C ARG A 86 -10.13 -0.43 -2.42
N THR A 87 -10.22 -1.53 -1.70
CA THR A 87 -9.65 -2.82 -2.10
C THR A 87 -10.60 -3.54 -3.08
N PRO A 88 -10.07 -4.36 -4.01
CA PRO A 88 -10.89 -5.15 -4.94
C PRO A 88 -11.86 -6.11 -4.26
N SER A 89 -11.44 -6.72 -3.14
CA SER A 89 -12.27 -7.66 -2.40
C SER A 89 -13.21 -7.00 -1.37
N GLY A 90 -13.12 -5.67 -1.20
CA GLY A 90 -13.89 -4.93 -0.21
C GLY A 90 -13.43 -5.11 1.23
N VAL A 91 -12.36 -5.89 1.47
CA VAL A 91 -11.72 -6.03 2.79
C VAL A 91 -10.91 -4.77 3.15
N ALA A 92 -10.53 -4.62 4.42
CA ALA A 92 -9.71 -3.49 4.83
C ALA A 92 -8.34 -3.48 4.13
N ALA A 93 -7.84 -2.28 3.84
CA ALA A 93 -6.45 -2.09 3.41
C ALA A 93 -5.55 -1.87 4.63
N GLU A 94 -4.37 -2.48 4.58
CA GLU A 94 -3.23 -2.26 5.46
C GLU A 94 -2.23 -1.34 4.74
N SER A 95 -1.42 -0.59 5.48
CA SER A 95 -0.43 0.33 4.91
C SER A 95 0.97 0.05 5.42
N PHE A 96 1.97 0.32 4.58
CA PHE A 96 3.37 0.35 4.97
C PHE A 96 4.08 1.54 4.33
N THR A 97 4.84 2.29 5.13
CA THR A 97 5.64 3.41 4.67
C THR A 97 7.12 3.01 4.66
N PHE A 98 7.78 3.22 3.52
CA PHE A 98 9.20 2.93 3.36
C PHE A 98 10.02 4.22 3.44
N TYR A 99 11.14 4.18 4.14
CA TYR A 99 12.17 5.23 4.07
C TYR A 99 13.16 4.98 2.92
N ASP A 100 13.34 3.71 2.51
CA ASP A 100 14.19 3.31 1.38
C ASP A 100 13.35 3.13 0.10
N THR A 101 13.54 4.04 -0.86
CA THR A 101 12.82 4.05 -2.15
C THR A 101 13.13 2.84 -3.02
N ALA A 102 14.32 2.25 -2.93
CA ALA A 102 14.69 1.05 -3.66
C ALA A 102 14.02 -0.19 -3.04
N MET A 103 13.83 -0.22 -1.72
CA MET A 103 13.09 -1.30 -1.05
C MET A 103 11.62 -1.26 -1.43
N GLN A 104 11.04 -0.06 -1.46
CA GLN A 104 9.68 0.15 -1.94
C GLN A 104 9.51 -0.33 -3.39
N ALA A 105 10.39 0.07 -4.30
CA ALA A 105 10.34 -0.35 -5.70
C ALA A 105 10.47 -1.88 -5.87
N ALA A 106 11.34 -2.51 -5.08
CA ALA A 106 11.51 -3.97 -5.08
C ALA A 106 10.25 -4.69 -4.57
N LEU A 107 9.59 -4.15 -3.54
CA LEU A 107 8.33 -4.71 -3.06
C LEU A 107 7.23 -4.54 -4.11
N GLU A 108 7.06 -3.34 -4.69
CA GLU A 108 6.08 -3.11 -5.75
C GLU A 108 6.24 -4.10 -6.91
N ALA A 109 7.47 -4.32 -7.36
CA ALA A 109 7.76 -5.29 -8.42
C ALA A 109 7.35 -6.71 -8.01
N THR A 110 7.56 -7.07 -6.75
CA THR A 110 7.23 -8.39 -6.21
C THR A 110 5.72 -8.59 -6.08
N LEU A 111 4.99 -7.59 -5.55
CA LEU A 111 3.53 -7.64 -5.46
C LEU A 111 2.90 -7.76 -6.85
N ARG A 112 3.39 -7.01 -7.84
CA ARG A 112 2.96 -7.16 -9.25
C ARG A 112 3.19 -8.57 -9.77
N ARG A 113 4.39 -9.15 -9.57
CA ARG A 113 4.70 -10.51 -10.03
C ARG A 113 3.79 -11.56 -9.40
N LYS A 114 3.40 -11.37 -8.14
CA LYS A 114 2.54 -12.29 -7.38
C LYS A 114 1.04 -12.05 -7.61
N GLY A 115 0.67 -11.04 -8.40
CA GLY A 115 -0.73 -10.67 -8.62
C GLY A 115 -1.42 -10.14 -7.36
N ILE A 116 -0.64 -9.66 -6.38
CA ILE A 116 -1.18 -9.07 -5.16
C ILE A 116 -1.56 -7.62 -5.46
N TRP A 117 -2.79 -7.26 -5.12
CA TRP A 117 -3.26 -5.89 -5.29
C TRP A 117 -2.53 -4.94 -4.33
N PHE A 118 -2.20 -3.75 -4.82
CA PHE A 118 -1.71 -2.64 -4.01
C PHE A 118 -2.06 -1.29 -4.64
N ALA A 119 -2.07 -0.26 -3.80
CA ALA A 119 -2.21 1.13 -4.17
C ALA A 119 -1.14 1.98 -3.49
N LYS A 120 -0.97 3.23 -3.97
CA LYS A 120 -0.07 4.22 -3.37
C LYS A 120 -0.78 5.54 -3.29
N ASP A 121 -0.62 6.23 -2.18
CA ASP A 121 -1.05 7.62 -2.04
C ASP A 121 0.06 8.60 -2.46
N ALA A 122 -0.25 9.89 -2.41
CA ALA A 122 0.68 10.96 -2.77
C ALA A 122 1.90 11.07 -1.84
N SER A 123 1.82 10.52 -0.62
CA SER A 123 2.94 10.48 0.33
C SER A 123 3.92 9.34 0.06
N GLY A 124 3.59 8.44 -0.88
CA GLY A 124 4.37 7.25 -1.16
C GLY A 124 4.08 6.10 -0.19
N THR A 125 3.04 6.19 0.65
CA THR A 125 2.63 5.06 1.47
C THR A 125 1.99 3.99 0.59
N LEU A 126 2.44 2.75 0.77
CA LEU A 126 1.97 1.61 0.00
C LEU A 126 0.87 0.89 0.77
N TRP A 127 -0.27 0.70 0.11
CA TRP A 127 -1.47 0.08 0.66
C TRP A 127 -1.71 -1.28 0.01
N TYR A 128 -2.13 -2.27 0.78
CA TYR A 128 -2.42 -3.64 0.31
C TYR A 128 -3.60 -4.23 1.10
N GLU A 129 -4.22 -5.31 0.63
CA GLU A 129 -5.32 -5.94 1.36
C GLU A 129 -4.80 -6.63 2.64
N VAL A 130 -5.49 -6.49 3.77
CA VAL A 130 -5.11 -7.12 5.05
C VAL A 130 -4.97 -8.65 4.94
N THR A 131 -5.73 -9.28 4.04
CA THR A 131 -5.63 -10.71 3.74
C THR A 131 -4.25 -11.12 3.20
N SER A 132 -3.49 -10.17 2.67
CA SER A 132 -2.15 -10.36 2.11
C SER A 132 -1.04 -10.04 3.12
N GLU A 133 -1.36 -9.61 4.36
CA GLU A 133 -0.39 -9.12 5.36
C GLU A 133 0.78 -10.09 5.58
N ALA A 134 0.50 -11.36 5.83
CA ALA A 134 1.54 -12.36 6.08
C ALA A 134 2.49 -12.53 4.87
N VAL A 135 1.93 -12.49 3.65
CA VAL A 135 2.72 -12.61 2.41
C VAL A 135 3.57 -11.36 2.22
N VAL A 136 2.97 -10.17 2.33
CA VAL A 136 3.69 -8.89 2.18
C VAL A 136 4.82 -8.77 3.21
N GLY A 137 4.57 -9.17 4.47
CA GLY A 137 5.59 -9.18 5.53
C GLY A 137 6.78 -10.10 5.21
N GLN A 138 6.54 -11.29 4.66
CA GLN A 138 7.61 -12.20 4.22
C GLN A 138 8.42 -11.60 3.07
N GLU A 139 7.78 -10.96 2.09
CA GLU A 139 8.50 -10.32 0.98
C GLU A 139 9.37 -9.15 1.44
N ILE A 140 8.86 -8.31 2.35
CA ILE A 140 9.61 -7.22 2.96
C ILE A 140 10.90 -7.75 3.61
N PHE A 141 10.78 -8.82 4.39
CA PHE A 141 11.92 -9.43 5.06
C PHE A 141 12.93 -10.02 4.06
N GLY A 142 12.46 -10.80 3.07
CA GLY A 142 13.34 -11.39 2.05
C GLY A 142 14.07 -10.37 1.18
N ILE A 143 13.44 -9.23 0.87
CA ILE A 143 14.09 -8.11 0.16
C ILE A 143 15.19 -7.50 1.03
N ALA A 144 14.94 -7.29 2.32
CA ALA A 144 15.92 -6.72 3.24
C ALA A 144 17.17 -7.63 3.36
N GLU A 145 16.97 -8.94 3.53
CA GLU A 145 18.06 -9.92 3.63
C GLU A 145 18.91 -10.01 2.36
N SER A 146 18.27 -10.00 1.19
CA SER A 146 18.96 -10.05 -0.10
C SER A 146 19.89 -8.85 -0.31
N ARG A 147 19.48 -7.67 0.18
CA ARG A 147 20.27 -6.44 0.06
C ARG A 147 21.39 -6.36 1.09
N GLY A 148 21.14 -6.80 2.33
CA GLY A 148 22.19 -6.92 3.35
C GLY A 148 23.30 -7.88 2.95
N SER A 149 22.95 -8.96 2.25
CA SER A 149 23.92 -9.95 1.75
C SER A 149 24.78 -9.42 0.61
N ASN A 150 24.20 -8.62 -0.31
CA ASN A 150 24.96 -8.03 -1.43
C ASN A 150 25.94 -6.92 -1.01
N GLN A 151 25.74 -6.27 0.14
CA GLN A 151 26.68 -5.28 0.67
C GLN A 151 27.87 -5.89 1.42
N ARG A 152 27.81 -7.17 1.80
CA ARG A 152 28.86 -7.84 2.59
C ARG A 152 29.97 -8.46 1.73
N SER A 153 29.87 -8.36 0.41
CA SER A 153 30.77 -8.99 -0.56
C SER A 153 31.85 -8.03 -1.06
N ASP A 154 32.55 -7.35 -0.16
CA ASP A 154 33.79 -6.64 -0.50
C ASP A 154 34.91 -6.97 0.51
N PRO A 155 35.62 -8.10 0.35
CA PRO A 155 36.88 -8.33 1.03
C PRO A 155 38.03 -7.97 0.08
N THR A 156 38.15 -6.69 -0.31
CA THR A 156 39.42 -6.19 -0.88
C THR A 156 40.37 -5.85 0.27
N VAL A 157 40.80 -6.88 1.01
CA VAL A 157 42.03 -6.82 1.83
C VAL A 157 43.12 -7.41 0.95
N GLU A 158 43.66 -6.58 0.06
CA GLU A 158 44.90 -6.86 -0.65
C GLU A 158 46.05 -6.61 0.32
N THR A 159 46.37 -7.62 1.15
CA THR A 159 47.63 -7.68 1.88
C THR A 159 48.76 -7.88 0.88
N ASP A 160 49.33 -6.77 0.41
CA ASP A 160 50.50 -6.76 -0.45
C ASP A 160 51.77 -6.94 0.41
N ALA A 161 51.99 -8.18 0.85
CA ALA A 161 53.24 -8.62 1.46
C ALA A 161 54.22 -9.03 0.35
N ARG A 162 54.96 -8.07 -0.22
CA ARG A 162 56.07 -8.36 -1.15
C ARG A 162 57.36 -7.62 -0.81
N LYS A 163 58.15 -8.28 0.03
CA LYS A 163 59.56 -8.64 -0.23
C LYS A 163 60.49 -7.51 -0.70
N SER A 164 61.12 -6.81 0.25
CA SER A 164 62.40 -6.11 0.02
C SER A 164 63.52 -6.83 0.77
N GLY A 165 64.29 -7.61 0.02
CA GLY A 165 65.55 -8.19 0.47
C GLY A 165 66.75 -7.34 0.03
N ALA A 166 67.65 -7.12 1.00
CA ALA A 166 69.12 -7.05 0.90
C ALA A 166 69.81 -6.02 -0.01
N ARG A 167 70.64 -5.17 0.65
CA ARG A 167 72.06 -4.80 0.38
C ARG A 167 72.30 -3.42 1.02
N GLY A 168 73.34 -3.10 1.78
CA GLY A 168 74.54 -3.76 2.27
C GLY A 168 75.44 -2.66 2.88
N ALA A 169 76.26 -2.97 3.88
CA ALA A 169 77.47 -2.22 4.28
C ALA A 169 78.22 -3.02 5.36
N PRO A 170 79.55 -3.11 5.25
CA PRO A 170 80.39 -2.43 6.24
C PRO A 170 80.88 -1.08 5.73
#